data_AF-A0A944WT82-F1
#
_entry.id   AF-A0A944WT82-F1
#
_cell.length_a   1.000
_cell.length_b   1.000
_cell.length_c   1.000
_cell.angle_alpha   90.00
_cell.angle_beta   90.00
_cell.angle_gamma   90.00
#
_symmetry.space_group_name_H-M   'P 1'
#
loop_
_entity.id
_entity.type
_entity.pdbx_description
1 polymer ?
#
loop_
_entity_poly.entity_id
_entity_poly.type
_entity_poly.pdbx_seq_one_letter_code
_entity_poly.pdbx_strand_id
1 'polypeptide(L)'
;QVQDINGDWVHAPPIDGSLIVNVGDLLSRWTDGAYKSTVHRVVNTSGRERLSLVLAFDPDPDTLIDAREVFGKDYDPKEEAITCGDYLIWRFKKAFSYR
;
A
#
# COMPACT_ATOMS: atom_id res chain seq x y z
N GLN A 1 8.49 -5.98 -10.35
CA GLN A 1 8.20 -4.86 -11.27
C GLN A 1 7.25 -3.91 -10.56
N VAL A 2 7.37 -2.62 -10.83
CA VAL A 2 6.52 -1.55 -10.29
C VAL A 2 5.98 -0.77 -11.49
N GLN A 3 4.73 -0.36 -11.44
CA GLN A 3 4.11 0.42 -12.51
C GLN A 3 4.40 1.91 -12.31
N ASP A 4 4.89 2.60 -13.34
CA ASP A 4 5.12 4.05 -13.28
C ASP A 4 3.84 4.86 -13.54
N ILE A 5 3.95 6.19 -13.57
CA ILE A 5 2.81 7.10 -13.79
C ILE A 5 2.21 7.00 -15.21
N ASN A 6 2.97 6.51 -16.18
CA ASN A 6 2.51 6.30 -17.55
C ASN A 6 1.83 4.92 -17.71
N GLY A 7 1.86 4.09 -16.67
CA GLY A 7 1.34 2.73 -16.71
C GLY A 7 2.38 1.70 -17.16
N ASP A 8 3.64 2.11 -17.37
CA ASP A 8 4.71 1.24 -17.84
C ASP A 8 5.30 0.41 -16.69
N TRP A 9 5.67 -0.82 -16.98
CA TRP A 9 6.27 -1.73 -16.00
C TRP A 9 7.78 -1.55 -15.91
N VAL A 10 8.25 -1.04 -14.79
CA VAL A 10 9.67 -0.85 -14.50
C VAL A 10 10.21 -2.01 -13.64
N HIS A 11 11.42 -2.47 -13.96
CA HIS A 11 12.11 -3.46 -13.14
C HIS A 11 12.69 -2.82 -11.87
N ALA A 12 12.47 -3.47 -10.73
CA ALA A 12 13.14 -3.17 -9.47
C ALA A 12 14.17 -4.29 -9.23
N PRO A 13 15.41 -4.18 -9.73
CA PRO A 13 16.42 -5.20 -9.55
C PRO A 13 16.76 -5.33 -8.05
N PRO A 14 17.04 -6.55 -7.55
CA PRO A 14 17.52 -6.72 -6.20
C PRO A 14 18.88 -6.05 -6.04
N ILE A 15 19.04 -5.33 -4.92
CA ILE A 15 20.32 -4.73 -4.50
C ILE A 15 20.71 -5.40 -3.18
N ASP A 16 21.90 -5.98 -3.13
CA ASP A 16 22.39 -6.68 -1.95
C ASP A 16 22.44 -5.76 -0.72
N GLY A 17 21.99 -6.28 0.43
CA GLY A 17 21.94 -5.52 1.68
C GLY A 17 20.84 -4.45 1.74
N SER A 18 19.90 -4.42 0.79
CA SER A 18 18.80 -3.45 0.77
C SER A 18 17.44 -4.06 1.10
N LEU A 19 16.50 -3.19 1.48
CA LEU A 19 15.08 -3.49 1.59
C LEU A 19 14.31 -2.66 0.56
N ILE A 20 13.29 -3.27 -0.04
CA ILE A 20 12.29 -2.53 -0.79
C ILE A 20 11.20 -2.12 0.20
N VAL A 21 10.93 -0.82 0.29
CA VAL A 21 9.83 -0.25 1.07
C VAL A 21 8.83 0.37 0.11
N ASN A 22 7.57 0.00 0.22
CA ASN A 22 6.49 0.56 -0.59
C ASN A 22 5.37 1.10 0.30
N VAL A 23 4.61 2.03 -0.26
CA VAL A 23 3.40 2.59 0.35
C VAL A 23 2.24 1.62 0.09
N GLY A 24 1.43 1.37 1.12
CA GLY A 24 0.19 0.61 1.02
C GLY A 24 -1.03 1.52 0.85
N ASP A 25 -2.16 0.92 0.47
CA ASP A 25 -3.42 1.64 0.21
C ASP A 25 -3.88 2.47 1.43
N LEU A 26 -3.70 1.94 2.64
CA LEU A 26 -4.10 2.62 3.88
C LEU A 26 -3.31 3.91 4.14
N LEU A 27 -1.99 3.89 3.93
CA LEU A 27 -1.15 5.09 4.04
C LEU A 27 -1.44 6.10 2.92
N SER A 28 -1.74 5.60 1.71
CA SER A 28 -2.19 6.47 0.61
C SER A 28 -3.51 7.18 0.97
N ARG A 29 -4.46 6.48 1.59
CA ARG A 29 -5.71 7.08 2.10
C ARG A 29 -5.44 8.10 3.20
N TRP A 30 -4.61 7.74 4.17
CA TRP A 30 -4.29 8.63 5.31
C TRP A 30 -3.66 9.95 4.85
N THR A 31 -2.91 9.92 3.74
CA THR A 31 -2.23 11.09 3.19
C THR A 31 -2.99 11.73 2.02
N ASP A 32 -4.27 11.40 1.83
CA ASP A 32 -5.12 11.87 0.73
C ASP A 32 -4.48 11.73 -0.68
N GLY A 33 -3.60 10.72 -0.81
CA GLY A 33 -2.85 10.41 -2.02
C GLY A 33 -1.56 11.21 -2.20
N ALA A 34 -1.05 11.93 -1.20
CA ALA A 34 0.29 12.52 -1.25
C ALA A 34 1.38 11.43 -1.36
N TYR A 35 1.21 10.32 -0.64
CA TYR A 35 1.95 9.08 -0.90
C TYR A 35 1.13 8.14 -1.77
N LYS A 36 1.75 7.61 -2.84
CA LYS A 36 1.07 6.77 -3.83
C LYS A 36 1.23 5.29 -3.50
N SER A 37 0.11 4.58 -3.37
CA SER A 37 0.09 3.11 -3.36
C SER A 37 0.31 2.58 -4.77
N THR A 38 1.57 2.37 -5.14
CA THR A 38 1.94 1.99 -6.51
C THR A 38 1.71 0.51 -6.78
N VAL A 39 1.07 0.20 -7.90
CA VAL A 39 0.85 -1.18 -8.36
C VAL A 39 2.19 -1.85 -8.61
N HIS A 40 2.35 -3.06 -8.08
CA HIS A 40 3.55 -3.87 -8.24
C HIS A 40 3.19 -5.33 -8.48
N ARG A 41 4.10 -6.05 -9.15
CA ARG A 41 3.94 -7.49 -9.42
C ARG A 41 5.29 -8.20 -9.40
N VAL A 42 5.25 -9.50 -9.13
CA VAL A 42 6.41 -10.38 -9.24
C VAL A 42 6.28 -11.19 -10.52
N VAL A 43 7.31 -11.13 -11.37
CA VAL A 43 7.46 -12.00 -12.54
C VAL A 43 8.82 -12.67 -12.39
N ASN A 44 8.84 -13.99 -12.19
CA ASN A 44 10.09 -14.72 -12.06
C ASN A 44 10.57 -15.21 -13.43
N THR A 45 11.54 -14.50 -14.01
CA THR A 45 12.14 -14.85 -15.31
C THR A 45 13.49 -15.57 -15.16
N SER A 46 13.94 -15.83 -13.93
CA SER A 46 15.30 -16.34 -13.68
C SER A 46 15.47 -17.84 -13.96
N GLY A 47 14.38 -18.58 -14.14
CA GLY A 47 14.39 -20.04 -14.26
C GLY A 47 14.76 -20.78 -12.97
N ARG A 48 14.95 -20.07 -11.86
CA ARG A 48 15.27 -20.62 -10.53
C ARG A 48 14.21 -20.21 -9.52
N GLU A 49 14.19 -20.90 -8.38
CA GLU A 49 13.35 -20.48 -7.25
C GLU A 49 13.73 -19.09 -6.76
N ARG A 50 12.73 -18.30 -6.39
CA ARG A 50 12.89 -16.96 -5.84
C ARG A 50 12.18 -16.90 -4.49
N LEU A 51 12.94 -16.66 -3.43
CA LEU A 51 12.42 -16.43 -2.09
C LEU A 51 12.29 -14.92 -1.82
N SER A 52 11.22 -14.53 -1.12
CA SER A 52 11.07 -13.18 -0.55
C SER A 52 10.30 -13.24 0.75
N LEU A 53 10.64 -12.34 1.67
CA LEU A 53 9.92 -12.11 2.91
C LEU A 53 9.19 -10.76 2.81
N VAL A 54 7.93 -10.72 3.21
CA VAL A 54 7.10 -9.51 3.18
C VAL A 54 6.58 -9.26 4.59
N LEU A 55 6.79 -8.04 5.07
CA LEU A 55 6.18 -7.54 6.30
C LEU A 55 5.18 -6.45 5.91
N ALA A 56 3.91 -6.67 6.24
CA ALA A 56 2.89 -5.62 6.20
C ALA A 56 2.88 -4.90 7.56
N PHE A 57 2.87 -3.56 7.53
CA PHE A 57 2.92 -2.73 8.73
C PHE A 57 1.77 -1.74 8.70
N ASP A 58 0.82 -1.91 9.62
CA ASP A 58 -0.39 -1.11 9.76
C ASP A 58 -0.46 -0.57 11.20
N PRO A 59 -1.15 0.56 11.44
CA PRO A 59 -1.34 1.10 12.79
C PRO A 59 -2.29 0.22 13.62
N ASP A 60 -2.46 0.57 14.89
CA ASP A 60 -3.42 -0.09 15.78
C ASP A 60 -4.84 -0.10 15.15
N PRO A 61 -5.61 -1.19 15.26
CA PRO A 61 -6.94 -1.29 14.66
C PRO A 61 -7.89 -0.13 14.98
N ASP A 62 -7.79 0.45 16.19
CA ASP A 62 -8.65 1.56 16.61
C ASP A 62 -8.18 2.93 16.11
N THR A 63 -7.02 2.99 15.46
CA THR A 63 -6.48 4.23 14.89
C THR A 63 -7.40 4.76 13.79
N LEU A 64 -7.84 6.01 13.95
CA LEU A 64 -8.64 6.70 12.94
C LEU A 64 -7.76 7.18 11.79
N ILE A 65 -8.08 6.74 10.58
CA ILE A 65 -7.43 7.14 9.35
C ILE A 65 -8.19 8.31 8.76
N ASP A 66 -7.68 9.52 8.98
CA ASP A 66 -8.22 10.78 8.49
C ASP A 66 -7.08 11.68 8.02
N ALA A 67 -7.21 12.21 6.79
CA ALA A 67 -6.22 13.13 6.22
C ALA A 67 -6.11 14.46 6.99
N ARG A 68 -7.13 14.81 7.78
CA ARG A 68 -7.11 15.99 8.66
C ARG A 68 -6.04 15.89 9.76
N GLU A 69 -5.66 14.68 10.16
CA GLU A 69 -4.54 14.47 11.11
C GLU A 69 -3.18 14.83 10.49
N VAL A 70 -3.07 14.79 9.16
CA VAL A 70 -1.84 15.10 8.42
C VAL A 70 -1.80 16.54 7.94
N PHE A 71 -2.91 17.04 7.39
CA PHE A 71 -2.98 18.35 6.72
C PHE A 71 -3.69 19.44 7.53
N GLY A 72 -4.24 19.11 8.69
CA GLY A 72 -4.94 20.03 9.59
C GLY A 72 -6.46 19.87 9.56
N LYS A 73 -7.10 20.38 10.62
CA LYS A 73 -8.54 20.18 10.89
C LYS A 73 -9.47 20.76 9.84
N ASP A 74 -9.05 21.82 9.15
CA ASP A 74 -9.82 22.50 8.11
C ASP A 74 -9.61 21.90 6.71
N TYR A 75 -8.83 20.83 6.59
CA TYR A 75 -8.64 20.12 5.33
C TYR A 75 -9.92 19.40 4.90
N ASP A 76 -10.22 19.43 3.61
CA ASP A 76 -11.35 18.74 2.97
C ASP A 76 -10.87 17.43 2.32
N PRO A 77 -11.01 16.26 2.98
CA PRO A 77 -10.46 15.00 2.49
C PRO A 77 -11.30 14.43 1.34
N LYS A 78 -10.68 13.69 0.42
CA LYS A 78 -11.42 12.99 -0.65
C LYS A 78 -12.25 11.82 -0.12
N GLU A 79 -11.87 11.26 1.03
CA GLU A 79 -12.52 10.11 1.64
C GLU A 79 -12.81 10.37 3.12
N GLU A 80 -13.96 9.90 3.60
CA GLU A 80 -14.32 10.01 5.02
C GLU A 80 -13.38 9.24 5.94
N ALA A 81 -13.33 9.63 7.21
CA ALA A 81 -12.54 8.92 8.20
C ALA A 81 -13.00 7.46 8.36
N ILE A 82 -12.04 6.55 8.56
CA ILE A 82 -12.30 5.12 8.81
C ILE A 82 -11.26 4.59 9.80
N THR A 83 -11.60 3.64 10.66
CA THR A 83 -10.59 2.99 11.51
C THR A 83 -9.69 2.07 10.67
N CYS A 84 -8.46 1.86 11.11
CA CYS A 84 -7.55 0.89 10.51
C CYS A 84 -8.20 -0.50 10.43
N GLY A 85 -8.81 -0.95 11.54
CA GLY A 85 -9.46 -2.25 11.64
C GLY A 85 -10.60 -2.43 10.63
N ASP A 86 -11.50 -1.45 10.53
CA ASP A 86 -12.61 -1.50 9.58
C ASP A 86 -12.13 -1.52 8.13
N TYR A 87 -11.12 -0.70 7.82
CA TYR A 87 -10.51 -0.67 6.50
C TYR A 87 -9.91 -2.04 6.13
N LEU A 88 -9.14 -2.65 7.02
CA LEU A 88 -8.50 -3.95 6.78
C LEU A 88 -9.54 -5.07 6.62
N ILE A 89 -10.59 -5.09 7.46
CA ILE A 89 -11.70 -6.05 7.33
C ILE A 89 -12.38 -5.90 5.97
N TRP A 90 -12.70 -4.68 5.56
CA TRP A 90 -13.27 -4.40 4.24
C TRP A 90 -12.34 -4.86 3.12
N ARG A 91 -11.04 -4.55 3.22
CA ARG A 91 -10.04 -4.87 2.20
C ARG A 91 -9.87 -6.38 2.04
N PHE A 92 -9.83 -7.12 3.15
CA PHE A 92 -9.73 -8.58 3.11
C PHE A 92 -11.00 -9.23 2.56
N LYS A 93 -12.19 -8.76 2.95
CA LYS A 93 -13.45 -9.24 2.36
C LYS A 93 -13.46 -9.07 0.84
N LYS A 94 -12.98 -7.93 0.33
CA LYS A 94 -12.88 -7.66 -1.11
C LYS A 94 -11.79 -8.49 -1.79
N ALA A 95 -10.63 -8.65 -1.16
CA ALA A 95 -9.50 -9.38 -1.73
C ALA A 95 -9.75 -10.89 -1.78
N PHE A 96 -10.53 -11.44 -0.84
CA PHE A 96 -10.80 -12.88 -0.74
C PHE A 96 -12.27 -13.22 -1.02
N SER A 97 -13.03 -12.34 -1.69
CA SER A 97 -14.44 -12.53 -1.99
C SER A 97 -14.74 -13.71 -2.94
N TYR A 98 -13.70 -14.32 -3.51
CA TYR A 98 -13.79 -15.51 -4.36
C TYR A 98 -13.67 -16.83 -3.58
N ARG A 99 -13.58 -16.77 -2.25
CA ARG A 99 -13.72 -17.93 -1.36
C ARG A 99 -15.15 -18.06 -0.84
#